data_AF-A0A6B2LKU6-F1
#
_entry.id   AF-A0A6B2LKU6-F1
#
_cell.length_a   1.000
_cell.length_b   1.000
_cell.length_c   1.000
_cell.angle_alpha   90.00
_cell.angle_beta   90.00
_cell.angle_gamma   90.00
#
_symmetry.space_group_name_H-M   'P 1'
#
loop_
_entity.id
_entity.type
_entity.pdbx_description
1 polymer ?
#
loop_
_entity_poly.entity_id
_entity_poly.type
_entity_poly.pdbx_seq_one_letter_code
_entity_poly.pdbx_strand_id
1 'polypeptide(L)'
;MGIRSVRLGSSEVPLSGLAINSVEMSSLLDCNDGDGCSVDSAAGPFGGRYCIHVPVVCDDGNACTLDGCIDGDCVFEDVDCDDGVPCTLDSCDISYGCEHLSAGCDDEDLCTYDECDSDLGGFKRR
;
A
#
# COMPACT_ATOMS: atom_id res chain seq x y z
N MET A 1 -25.06 54.59 -19.83
CA MET A 1 -25.18 53.51 -18.84
C MET A 1 -24.06 52.52 -19.06
N GLY A 2 -23.09 52.47 -18.15
CA GLY A 2 -21.93 51.58 -18.26
C GLY A 2 -22.33 50.15 -17.95
N ILE A 3 -22.08 49.23 -18.90
CA ILE A 3 -22.13 47.80 -18.62
C ILE A 3 -20.84 47.43 -17.90
N ARG A 4 -20.98 46.89 -16.69
CA ARG A 4 -19.86 46.38 -15.91
C ARG A 4 -19.36 45.10 -16.59
N SER A 5 -18.22 45.20 -17.27
CA SER A 5 -17.47 44.04 -17.74
C SER A 5 -16.96 43.25 -16.53
N VAL A 6 -17.37 42.00 -16.38
CA VAL A 6 -16.68 41.06 -15.49
C VAL A 6 -15.61 40.38 -16.33
N ARG A 7 -14.35 40.68 -16.04
CA ARG A 7 -13.20 39.99 -16.65
C ARG A 7 -13.06 38.62 -16.02
N LEU A 8 -13.47 37.60 -16.76
CA LEU A 8 -12.94 36.24 -16.64
C LEU A 8 -12.34 35.95 -18.01
N GLY A 9 -11.05 35.65 -18.06
CA GLY A 9 -10.22 35.38 -19.24
C GLY A 9 -10.86 35.48 -20.64
N SER A 10 -10.35 36.43 -21.44
CA SER A 10 -10.34 36.53 -22.92
C SER A 10 -11.55 36.16 -23.81
N SER A 11 -12.73 35.77 -23.32
CA SER A 11 -13.87 35.50 -24.22
C SER A 11 -15.18 36.07 -23.70
N GLU A 12 -15.68 37.07 -24.43
CA GLU A 12 -16.94 37.75 -24.17
C GLU A 12 -18.08 36.89 -24.75
N VAL A 13 -18.95 36.33 -23.91
CA VAL A 13 -20.11 35.55 -24.39
C VAL A 13 -21.38 36.42 -24.28
N PRO A 14 -22.09 36.69 -25.40
CA PRO A 14 -23.25 37.58 -25.41
C PRO A 14 -24.51 36.87 -24.87
N LEU A 15 -25.23 37.56 -23.97
CA LEU A 15 -26.59 37.20 -23.55
C LEU A 15 -27.59 37.51 -24.67
N SER A 16 -27.86 36.55 -25.55
CA SER A 16 -29.05 36.62 -26.42
C SER A 16 -29.59 35.23 -26.72
N GLY A 17 -30.74 34.91 -26.13
CA GLY A 17 -31.54 33.73 -26.45
C GLY A 17 -31.52 32.68 -25.34
N LEU A 18 -32.58 32.65 -24.53
CA LEU A 18 -32.90 31.50 -23.69
C LEU A 18 -33.26 30.30 -24.57
N ALA A 19 -32.24 29.58 -25.02
CA ALA A 19 -32.31 28.14 -25.18
C ALA A 19 -31.31 27.60 -24.17
N ILE A 20 -31.80 27.15 -23.01
CA ILE A 20 -31.03 26.24 -22.18
C ILE A 20 -30.95 24.91 -22.94
N ASN A 21 -30.07 24.84 -23.94
CA ASN A 21 -29.44 23.57 -24.27
C ASN A 21 -28.66 23.22 -23.01
N SER A 22 -29.23 22.34 -22.20
CA SER A 22 -28.93 22.07 -20.79
C SER A 22 -27.56 21.40 -20.57
N VAL A 23 -26.52 21.98 -21.16
CA VAL A 23 -25.12 21.83 -20.78
C VAL A 23 -24.91 22.98 -19.78
N GLU A 24 -25.19 22.81 -18.48
CA GLU A 24 -24.23 22.40 -17.45
C GLU A 24 -25.04 21.97 -16.19
N MET A 25 -25.85 20.90 -16.27
CA MET A 25 -26.36 20.19 -15.07
C MET A 25 -25.42 19.07 -14.66
N SER A 26 -24.14 19.28 -14.91
CA SER A 26 -23.06 18.37 -14.59
C SER A 26 -22.09 19.16 -13.72
N SER A 27 -22.53 19.57 -12.53
CA SER A 27 -21.57 19.85 -11.47
C SER A 27 -20.88 18.53 -11.17
N LEU A 28 -19.80 18.32 -11.91
CA LEU A 28 -18.79 17.28 -11.82
C LEU A 28 -18.47 17.05 -10.34
N LEU A 29 -19.14 16.08 -9.72
CA LEU A 29 -18.78 15.64 -8.38
C LEU A 29 -17.42 14.96 -8.51
N ASP A 30 -16.36 15.73 -8.32
CA ASP A 30 -15.01 15.21 -8.23
C ASP A 30 -14.84 14.58 -6.86
N CYS A 31 -14.71 13.25 -6.84
CA CYS A 31 -14.51 12.48 -5.64
C CYS A 31 -13.03 12.22 -5.36
N ASN A 32 -12.11 12.85 -6.08
CA ASN A 32 -10.70 12.69 -5.79
C ASN A 32 -10.35 13.26 -4.41
N ASP A 33 -9.95 12.42 -3.47
CA ASP A 33 -9.51 12.84 -2.12
C ASP A 33 -8.00 13.13 -2.04
N GLY A 34 -7.29 12.91 -3.14
CA GLY A 34 -5.84 13.10 -3.25
C GLY A 34 -5.03 11.95 -2.67
N ASP A 35 -5.64 10.84 -2.26
CA ASP A 35 -4.95 9.62 -1.88
C ASP A 35 -4.81 8.69 -3.09
N GLY A 36 -3.57 8.53 -3.58
CA GLY A 36 -3.27 7.60 -4.67
C GLY A 36 -3.59 6.14 -4.33
N CYS A 37 -3.73 5.83 -3.03
CA CYS A 37 -4.03 4.51 -2.50
C CYS A 37 -5.52 4.31 -2.21
N SER A 38 -6.40 5.11 -2.83
CA SER A 38 -7.83 4.82 -2.93
C SER A 38 -8.36 4.93 -4.36
N VAL A 39 -9.34 4.07 -4.66
CA VAL A 39 -10.18 4.21 -5.84
C VAL A 39 -11.39 5.05 -5.46
N ASP A 40 -11.43 6.23 -6.07
CA ASP A 40 -12.48 7.20 -5.84
C ASP A 40 -13.61 7.03 -6.83
N SER A 41 -14.84 7.04 -6.32
CA SER A 41 -16.02 6.91 -7.17
C SER A 41 -17.21 7.66 -6.60
N ALA A 42 -18.01 8.21 -7.51
CA ALA A 42 -19.29 8.79 -7.17
C ALA A 42 -20.35 7.69 -7.04
N ALA A 43 -20.98 7.60 -5.87
CA ALA A 43 -22.05 6.64 -5.61
C ALA A 43 -23.40 7.35 -5.39
N GLY A 44 -24.48 6.64 -5.72
CA GLY A 44 -25.86 7.09 -5.56
C GLY A 44 -26.65 7.16 -6.88
N PRO A 45 -27.93 7.56 -6.80
CA PRO A 45 -28.81 7.64 -7.97
C PRO A 45 -28.25 8.58 -9.03
N PHE A 46 -28.36 8.19 -10.30
CA PHE A 46 -27.90 8.96 -11.47
C PHE A 46 -26.40 9.32 -11.46
N GLY A 47 -25.55 8.48 -10.87
CA GLY A 47 -24.09 8.60 -11.03
C GLY A 47 -23.40 9.59 -10.10
N GLY A 48 -24.03 9.98 -8.98
CA GLY A 48 -23.31 10.69 -7.92
C GLY A 48 -24.17 11.56 -7.03
N ARG A 49 -24.19 11.23 -5.73
CA ARG A 49 -24.72 12.11 -4.68
C ARG A 49 -23.81 12.14 -3.44
N TYR A 50 -22.92 11.16 -3.30
CA TYR A 50 -21.87 11.08 -2.29
C TYR A 50 -20.65 10.36 -2.86
N CYS A 51 -19.48 10.57 -2.25
CA CYS A 51 -18.24 9.93 -2.64
C CYS A 51 -18.01 8.64 -1.85
N ILE A 52 -17.39 7.68 -2.52
CA ILE A 52 -16.82 6.49 -1.91
C ILE A 52 -15.34 6.45 -2.26
N HIS A 53 -14.54 6.10 -1.27
CA HIS A 53 -13.09 5.92 -1.38
C HIS A 53 -12.82 4.49 -0.93
N VAL A 54 -12.42 3.66 -1.87
CA VAL A 54 -12.13 2.25 -1.60
C VAL A 54 -10.61 2.11 -1.57
N PRO A 55 -10.01 1.75 -0.42
CA PRO A 55 -8.56 1.56 -0.34
C PRO A 55 -8.07 0.55 -1.39
N VAL A 56 -6.94 0.86 -2.01
CA VAL A 56 -6.20 -0.09 -2.84
C VAL A 56 -5.65 -1.17 -1.93
N VAL A 57 -6.00 -2.42 -2.24
CA VAL A 57 -5.48 -3.59 -1.54
C VAL A 57 -4.30 -4.12 -2.34
N CYS A 58 -3.11 -3.94 -1.79
CA CYS A 58 -1.88 -4.60 -2.24
C CYS A 58 -1.70 -5.81 -1.33
N ASP A 59 -1.97 -7.00 -1.88
CA ASP A 59 -1.75 -8.29 -1.24
C ASP A 59 -1.19 -9.19 -2.34
N ASP A 60 0.10 -9.55 -2.25
CA ASP A 60 0.73 -10.46 -3.21
C ASP A 60 0.61 -11.94 -2.80
N GLY A 61 -0.01 -12.20 -1.65
CA GLY A 61 -0.17 -13.53 -1.07
C GLY A 61 1.11 -14.11 -0.46
N ASN A 62 2.16 -13.29 -0.26
CA ASN A 62 3.40 -13.70 0.38
C ASN A 62 3.45 -13.21 1.83
N ALA A 63 3.36 -14.15 2.77
CA ALA A 63 3.50 -13.83 4.20
C ALA A 63 4.89 -13.30 4.60
N CYS A 64 5.85 -13.36 3.68
CA CYS A 64 7.22 -12.86 3.83
C CYS A 64 7.42 -11.45 3.32
N THR A 65 6.37 -10.78 2.86
CA THR A 65 6.44 -9.38 2.45
C THR A 65 5.52 -8.52 3.29
N LEU A 66 5.96 -7.29 3.53
CA LEU A 66 5.12 -6.22 4.00
C LEU A 66 4.51 -5.53 2.78
N ASP A 67 3.22 -5.75 2.62
CA ASP A 67 2.50 -5.26 1.46
C ASP A 67 1.91 -3.88 1.77
N GLY A 68 2.14 -2.95 0.86
CA GLY A 68 1.70 -1.57 1.02
C GLY A 68 1.39 -0.90 -0.30
N CYS A 69 0.67 0.21 -0.22
CA CYS A 69 0.53 1.12 -1.34
C CYS A 69 1.29 2.40 -1.04
N ILE A 70 2.10 2.86 -2.00
CA ILE A 70 2.83 4.12 -1.95
C ILE A 70 2.56 4.86 -3.25
N ASP A 71 1.95 6.05 -3.15
CA ASP A 71 1.67 6.94 -4.29
C ASP A 71 0.85 6.29 -5.42
N GLY A 72 0.00 5.33 -5.06
CA GLY A 72 -0.85 4.56 -5.99
C GLY A 72 -0.20 3.34 -6.62
N ASP A 73 1.07 3.07 -6.30
CA ASP A 73 1.76 1.84 -6.70
C ASP A 73 1.83 0.86 -5.51
N CYS A 74 1.61 -0.42 -5.80
CA CYS A 74 1.83 -1.47 -4.81
C CYS A 74 3.33 -1.72 -4.62
N VAL A 75 3.73 -1.75 -3.35
CA VAL A 75 5.08 -2.07 -2.90
C VAL A 75 5.02 -3.31 -2.01
N PHE A 76 6.06 -4.13 -2.10
CA PHE A 76 6.21 -5.38 -1.36
C PHE A 76 7.65 -5.43 -0.85
N GLU A 77 7.83 -5.31 0.46
CA GLU A 77 9.17 -5.29 1.07
C GLU A 77 9.39 -6.59 1.85
N ASP A 78 10.53 -7.25 1.62
CA ASP A 78 10.85 -8.49 2.34
C ASP A 78 10.90 -8.25 3.86
N VAL A 79 10.24 -9.13 4.61
CA VAL A 79 10.27 -9.15 6.07
C VAL A 79 11.58 -9.78 6.54
N ASP A 80 12.23 -9.12 7.48
CA ASP A 80 13.34 -9.71 8.23
C ASP A 80 12.79 -10.65 9.31
N CYS A 81 13.08 -11.93 9.16
CA CYS A 81 12.65 -12.99 10.09
C CYS A 81 13.70 -13.32 11.15
N ASP A 82 14.82 -12.59 11.23
CA ASP A 82 15.80 -12.76 12.30
C ASP A 82 15.14 -12.51 13.66
N ASP A 83 15.03 -13.54 14.49
CA ASP A 83 14.42 -13.45 15.82
C ASP A 83 15.42 -12.95 16.88
N GLY A 84 16.68 -12.72 16.49
CA GLY A 84 17.78 -12.33 17.34
C GLY A 84 18.22 -13.43 18.31
N VAL A 85 17.69 -14.66 18.17
CA VAL A 85 18.06 -15.79 18.99
C VAL A 85 19.23 -16.52 18.30
N PRO A 86 20.36 -16.71 18.98
CA PRO A 86 21.46 -17.45 18.39
C PRO A 86 21.10 -18.93 18.19
N CYS A 87 21.66 -19.52 17.14
CA CYS A 87 21.43 -20.92 16.76
C CYS A 87 19.96 -21.26 16.49
N THR A 88 19.20 -20.30 16.00
CA THR A 88 18.00 -20.56 15.22
C THR A 88 18.35 -20.54 13.73
N LEU A 89 17.62 -21.33 12.97
CA LEU A 89 17.53 -21.20 11.53
C LEU A 89 16.25 -20.42 11.28
N ASP A 90 16.42 -19.15 10.96
CA ASP A 90 15.33 -18.28 10.59
C ASP A 90 15.09 -18.40 9.10
N SER A 91 13.84 -18.66 8.76
CA SER A 91 13.39 -18.77 7.38
C SER A 91 12.00 -18.18 7.27
N CYS A 92 11.64 -17.79 6.06
CA CYS A 92 10.29 -17.33 5.81
C CYS A 92 9.59 -18.26 4.82
N ASP A 93 8.45 -18.80 5.24
CA ASP A 93 7.56 -19.56 4.38
C ASP A 93 6.48 -18.64 3.82
N ILE A 94 6.27 -18.70 2.50
CA ILE A 94 5.33 -17.83 1.78
C ILE A 94 3.90 -17.96 2.31
N SER A 95 3.52 -19.12 2.87
CA SER A 95 2.18 -19.40 3.39
C SER A 95 2.04 -19.16 4.89
N TYR A 96 3.11 -19.39 5.66
CA TYR A 96 3.05 -19.38 7.13
C TYR A 96 3.75 -18.18 7.77
N GLY A 97 4.60 -17.47 7.02
CA GLY A 97 5.41 -16.34 7.49
C GLY A 97 6.73 -16.79 8.09
N CYS A 98 7.27 -15.97 8.99
CA CYS A 98 8.55 -16.25 9.66
C CYS A 98 8.47 -17.51 10.54
N GLU A 99 9.42 -18.42 10.32
CA GLU A 99 9.64 -19.62 11.10
C GLU A 99 11.07 -19.62 11.65
N HIS A 100 11.20 -19.92 12.95
CA HIS A 100 12.48 -19.97 13.65
C HIS A 100 12.65 -21.40 14.19
N LEU A 101 13.55 -22.16 13.56
CA LEU A 101 13.81 -23.55 13.95
C LEU A 101 15.09 -23.59 14.79
N SER A 102 15.05 -24.21 15.96
CA SER A 102 16.29 -24.43 16.72
C SER A 102 17.26 -25.27 15.90
N ALA A 103 18.33 -24.66 15.43
CA ALA A 103 19.42 -25.35 14.79
C ALA A 103 20.28 -25.93 15.91
N GLY A 104 20.05 -27.22 16.22
CA GLY A 104 20.97 -27.96 17.08
C GLY A 104 22.39 -27.82 16.51
N CYS A 105 23.35 -27.46 17.37
CA CYS A 105 24.75 -27.32 16.99
C CYS A 105 25.46 -28.68 16.86
N ASP A 106 24.74 -29.71 16.44
CA ASP A 106 25.21 -31.09 16.32
C ASP A 106 26.06 -31.22 15.05
N ASP A 107 27.36 -31.43 15.23
CA ASP A 107 28.30 -31.62 14.13
C ASP A 107 28.60 -33.09 13.81
N GLU A 108 27.75 -33.99 14.34
CA GLU A 108 27.85 -35.45 14.25
C GLU A 108 29.16 -36.04 14.82
N ASP A 109 29.99 -35.25 15.53
CA ASP A 109 31.22 -35.72 16.18
C ASP A 109 31.01 -36.00 17.67
N LEU A 110 30.89 -37.30 17.97
CA LEU A 110 30.73 -37.84 19.33
C LEU A 110 31.86 -37.47 20.30
N CYS A 111 32.99 -36.95 19.82
CA CYS A 111 34.13 -36.55 20.65
C CYS A 111 34.10 -35.07 21.06
N THR A 112 33.03 -34.33 20.77
CA THR A 112 32.91 -32.92 21.13
C THR A 112 31.60 -32.58 21.80
N TYR A 113 31.60 -31.48 22.55
CA TYR A 113 30.39 -30.92 23.12
C TYR A 113 29.84 -29.87 22.16
N ASP A 114 28.59 -30.08 21.75
CA ASP A 114 27.81 -29.14 20.97
C ASP A 114 27.38 -28.00 21.88
N GLU A 115 27.96 -26.81 21.68
CA GLU A 115 27.60 -25.61 22.43
C GLU A 115 27.14 -24.54 21.45
N CYS A 116 25.95 -24.02 21.70
CA CYS A 116 25.45 -22.82 21.04
C CYS A 116 25.94 -21.60 21.83
N ASP A 117 26.71 -20.74 21.19
CA ASP A 117 27.15 -19.48 21.76
C ASP A 117 26.44 -18.32 21.10
N SER A 118 26.03 -17.35 21.91
CA SER A 118 25.23 -16.22 21.44
C SER A 118 25.96 -15.24 20.53
N ASP A 119 27.29 -15.22 20.61
CA ASP A 119 28.13 -14.22 19.96
C ASP A 119 28.87 -14.81 18.75
N LEU A 120 29.09 -16.13 18.73
CA LEU A 120 29.89 -16.84 17.72
C LEU A 120 29.09 -17.88 16.91
N GLY A 121 27.84 -18.17 17.29
CA GLY A 121 27.03 -19.23 16.70
C GLY A 121 27.38 -20.62 17.23
N GLY A 122 26.93 -21.67 16.55
CA GLY A 122 27.24 -23.05 16.94
C GLY A 122 28.73 -23.35 16.76
N PHE A 123 29.45 -23.65 17.85
CA PHE A 123 30.86 -24.01 17.76
C PHE A 123 31.30 -25.11 18.74
N LYS A 124 32.36 -25.79 18.34
CA LYS A 124 32.87 -27.02 18.93
C LYS A 124 33.76 -26.73 20.14
N ARG A 125 33.48 -27.33 21.31
CA ARG A 125 34.44 -27.38 22.43
C ARG A 125 34.97 -28.81 22.62
N ARG A 126 36.30 -28.95 22.66
CA ARG A 126 37.03 -30.19 22.94
C ARG A 126 37.27 -30.37 24.44
#